data_AF-A0A5N6F9R5-F1
#
_entry.id   AF-A0A5N6F9R5-F1
#
_cell.length_a   1.000
_cell.length_b   1.000
_cell.length_c   1.000
_cell.angle_alpha   90.00
_cell.angle_beta   90.00
_cell.angle_gamma   90.00
#
_symmetry.space_group_name_H-M   'P 1'
#
loop_
_entity.id
_entity.type
_entity.pdbx_description
1 polymer ?
#
loop_
_entity_poly.entity_id
_entity_poly.type
_entity_poly.pdbx_seq_one_letter_code
_entity_poly.pdbx_strand_id
1 'polypeptide(L)'
;MSTKQKVLLLGATGATGSSILDGLLDANQFDVEVLVRPSSVKKPSVQQIKSRGIPLRVSDLNVSEKELASTLQGIDILISAIGPHDLLQQKTLVRAAKSAGIKRFVPCAFITIAPPQGTMLLRDEKEIIYNEIKSLELPYTVVDVGFWHQISFPCLPSGRVDYAALVPNTTIHGDGNAPNILTDIRDIGRFVARIIADDRTLNKYVYTWGDILTENEILEIVEELSGEKVERQYETIEEIEKKMEDTQSSLSLDPADPAKRILVYVTQYIYSKYVRQDNQPRYAKYLGYLDARELYPDFKPISFREFFTEVLDGRGKRPYGH
;
A
#
# COMPACT_ATOMS: atom_id res chain seq x y z
N MET A 1 22.04 -26.74 -3.85
CA MET A 1 21.15 -25.74 -3.23
C MET A 1 20.64 -24.86 -4.36
N SER A 2 19.33 -24.67 -4.49
CA SER A 2 18.79 -23.74 -5.49
C SER A 2 19.30 -22.33 -5.17
N THR A 3 19.83 -21.63 -6.16
CA THR A 3 20.21 -20.21 -6.00
C THR A 3 18.95 -19.41 -5.66
N LYS A 4 18.98 -18.64 -4.56
CA LYS A 4 17.87 -17.77 -4.17
C LYS A 4 17.73 -16.64 -5.21
N GLN A 5 16.49 -16.21 -5.47
CA GLN A 5 16.27 -15.04 -6.32
C GLN A 5 16.73 -13.79 -5.59
N LYS A 6 17.44 -12.90 -6.30
CA LYS A 6 17.87 -11.60 -5.76
C LYS A 6 16.75 -10.58 -5.88
N VAL A 7 16.33 -10.04 -4.73
CA VAL A 7 15.27 -9.04 -4.63
C VAL A 7 15.88 -7.71 -4.23
N LEU A 8 15.65 -6.66 -5.02
CA LEU A 8 15.97 -5.29 -4.65
C LEU A 8 14.70 -4.55 -4.25
N LEU A 9 14.67 -4.01 -3.04
CA LEU A 9 13.55 -3.22 -2.53
C LEU A 9 13.89 -1.74 -2.46
N LEU A 10 13.16 -0.92 -3.21
CA LEU A 10 13.16 0.54 -3.07
C LEU A 10 12.09 0.96 -2.05
N GLY A 11 12.44 1.86 -1.13
CA GLY A 11 11.49 2.42 -0.16
C GLY A 11 11.34 1.61 1.13
N ALA A 12 12.31 0.74 1.47
CA ALA A 12 12.27 -0.14 2.64
C ALA A 12 12.15 0.55 4.02
N THR A 13 12.30 1.87 4.09
CA THR A 13 12.15 2.66 5.32
C THR A 13 10.76 3.29 5.47
N GLY A 14 9.89 3.20 4.46
CA GLY A 14 8.50 3.65 4.55
C GLY A 14 7.59 2.62 5.22
N ALA A 15 6.35 3.00 5.54
CA ALA A 15 5.39 2.16 6.26
C ALA A 15 5.11 0.81 5.54
N THR A 16 4.81 0.84 4.24
CA THR A 16 4.62 -0.38 3.44
C THR A 16 5.94 -1.11 3.19
N GLY A 17 6.99 -0.34 2.90
CA GLY A 17 8.30 -0.90 2.54
C GLY A 17 8.96 -1.66 3.68
N SER A 18 8.81 -1.23 4.93
CA SER A 18 9.33 -1.96 6.09
C SER A 18 8.62 -3.31 6.28
N SER A 19 7.29 -3.34 6.12
CA SER A 19 6.53 -4.59 6.11
C SER A 19 7.02 -5.54 5.01
N ILE A 20 7.19 -5.03 3.77
CA ILE A 20 7.73 -5.82 2.65
C ILE A 20 9.12 -6.36 2.99
N LEU A 21 10.01 -5.53 3.53
CA LEU A 21 11.34 -5.97 3.92
C LEU A 21 11.28 -7.12 4.93
N ASP A 22 10.50 -6.98 5.99
CA ASP A 22 10.37 -8.00 7.03
C ASP A 22 9.76 -9.29 6.47
N GLY A 23 8.69 -9.20 5.66
CA GLY A 23 8.08 -10.37 5.03
C GLY A 23 9.01 -11.12 4.07
N LEU A 24 9.88 -10.41 3.32
CA LEU A 24 10.88 -11.04 2.46
C LEU A 24 11.96 -11.77 3.26
N LEU A 25 12.39 -11.20 4.38
CA LEU A 25 13.40 -11.79 5.25
C LEU A 25 12.85 -13.01 5.99
N ASP A 26 11.63 -12.93 6.50
CA ASP A 26 10.97 -14.03 7.22
C ASP A 26 10.69 -15.23 6.29
N ALA A 27 10.38 -14.98 5.02
CA ALA A 27 10.22 -16.05 4.03
C ALA A 27 11.52 -16.83 3.76
N ASN A 28 12.69 -16.24 4.04
CA ASN A 28 14.01 -16.87 3.94
C ASN A 28 14.30 -17.60 2.61
N GLN A 29 13.68 -17.16 1.51
CA GLN A 29 13.82 -17.75 0.18
C GLN A 29 14.46 -16.79 -0.85
N PHE A 30 14.75 -15.56 -0.43
CA PHE A 30 15.29 -14.49 -1.26
C PHE A 30 16.65 -14.00 -0.74
N ASP A 31 17.49 -13.52 -1.66
CA ASP A 31 18.65 -12.69 -1.34
C ASP A 31 18.23 -11.23 -1.45
N VAL A 32 17.99 -10.58 -0.30
CA VAL A 32 17.34 -9.25 -0.25
C VAL A 32 18.39 -8.14 -0.14
N GLU A 33 18.30 -7.17 -1.03
CA GLU A 33 19.05 -5.91 -1.00
C GLU A 33 18.07 -4.72 -0.95
N VAL A 34 18.53 -3.57 -0.46
CA VAL A 34 17.71 -2.35 -0.39
C VAL A 34 18.33 -1.23 -1.23
N LEU A 35 17.51 -0.59 -2.07
CA LEU A 35 17.89 0.61 -2.82
C LEU A 35 17.65 1.86 -1.97
N VAL A 36 18.71 2.64 -1.75
CA VAL A 36 18.69 3.83 -0.89
C VAL A 36 19.26 5.04 -1.61
N ARG A 37 18.59 6.18 -1.49
CA ARG A 37 19.10 7.48 -1.98
C ARG A 37 20.40 7.86 -1.27
N PRO A 38 21.41 8.44 -1.96
CA PRO A 38 22.64 8.92 -1.32
C PRO A 38 22.40 9.79 -0.09
N SER A 39 21.42 10.71 -0.17
CA SER A 39 21.01 11.61 0.91
C SER A 39 20.42 10.90 2.15
N SER A 40 19.96 9.66 1.99
CA SER A 40 19.30 8.90 3.05
C SER A 40 20.23 7.88 3.72
N VAL A 41 21.43 7.63 3.17
CA VAL A 41 22.36 6.60 3.69
C VAL A 41 22.63 6.78 5.17
N LYS A 42 22.83 8.01 5.64
CA LYS A 42 23.16 8.30 7.06
C LYS A 42 21.94 8.37 7.99
N LYS A 43 20.71 8.21 7.50
CA LYS A 43 19.51 8.27 8.34
C LYS A 43 19.47 7.09 9.32
N PRO A 44 19.00 7.28 10.57
CA PRO A 44 18.93 6.20 11.57
C PRO A 44 18.21 4.94 11.07
N SER A 45 17.08 5.11 10.37
CA SER A 45 16.31 4.00 9.80
C SER A 45 17.09 3.17 8.78
N VAL A 46 17.94 3.80 7.96
CA VAL A 46 18.81 3.09 7.01
C VAL A 46 19.98 2.42 7.73
N GLN A 47 20.56 3.07 8.74
CA GLN A 47 21.62 2.46 9.56
C GLN A 47 21.12 1.22 10.30
N GLN A 48 19.86 1.23 10.75
CA GLN A 48 19.22 0.05 11.35
C GLN A 48 19.10 -1.10 10.35
N ILE A 49 18.68 -0.86 9.11
CA ILE A 49 18.67 -1.87 8.03
C ILE A 49 20.08 -2.42 7.81
N LYS A 50 21.09 -1.55 7.70
CA LYS A 50 22.49 -1.96 7.53
C LYS A 50 22.99 -2.81 8.70
N SER A 51 22.60 -2.48 9.94
CA SER A 51 22.99 -3.23 11.14
C SER A 51 22.42 -4.65 11.19
N ARG A 52 21.32 -4.91 10.47
CA ARG A 52 20.73 -6.25 10.28
C ARG A 52 21.49 -7.09 9.24
N GLY A 53 22.57 -6.57 8.65
CA GLY A 53 23.36 -7.25 7.62
C GLY A 53 22.77 -7.19 6.21
N ILE A 54 21.75 -6.35 5.99
CA ILE A 54 21.07 -6.24 4.70
C ILE A 54 21.91 -5.35 3.76
N PRO A 55 22.34 -5.84 2.59
CA PRO A 55 23.13 -5.05 1.65
C PRO A 55 22.35 -3.85 1.11
N LEU A 56 23.07 -2.74 0.91
CA LEU A 56 22.52 -1.52 0.35
C LEU A 56 23.08 -1.27 -1.05
N ARG A 57 22.20 -0.96 -2.00
CA ARG A 57 22.57 -0.29 -3.25
C ARG A 57 22.28 1.19 -3.11
N VAL A 58 23.25 2.03 -3.43
CA VAL A 58 23.12 3.48 -3.29
C VAL A 58 22.96 4.10 -4.67
N SER A 59 21.80 4.69 -4.95
CA SER A 59 21.53 5.41 -6.19
C SER A 59 20.30 6.31 -6.04
N ASP A 60 20.15 7.29 -6.92
CA ASP A 60 19.01 8.20 -6.97
C ASP A 60 18.19 7.94 -8.24
N LEU A 61 16.89 8.24 -8.22
CA LEU A 61 16.04 8.06 -9.41
C LEU A 61 16.24 9.16 -10.46
N ASN A 62 16.92 10.25 -10.09
CA ASN A 62 17.25 11.36 -10.99
C ASN A 62 18.54 11.16 -11.79
N VAL A 63 19.27 10.05 -11.58
CA VAL A 63 20.44 9.70 -12.40
C VAL A 63 20.01 9.24 -13.79
N SER A 64 20.96 9.11 -14.70
CA SER A 64 20.66 8.60 -16.05
C SER A 64 20.10 7.18 -16.01
N GLU A 65 19.23 6.83 -16.96
CA GLU A 65 18.68 5.47 -17.08
C GLU A 65 19.78 4.41 -17.14
N LYS A 66 20.88 4.70 -17.85
CA LYS A 66 22.04 3.80 -17.97
C LYS A 66 22.72 3.54 -16.63
N GLU A 67 22.91 4.58 -15.83
CA GLU A 67 23.51 4.48 -14.49
C GLU A 67 22.60 3.72 -13.53
N LEU A 68 21.29 3.99 -13.59
CA LEU A 68 20.31 3.27 -12.81
C LEU A 68 20.26 1.79 -13.23
N ALA A 69 20.26 1.48 -14.53
CA ALA A 69 20.30 0.11 -15.04
C ALA A 69 21.57 -0.63 -14.58
N SER A 70 22.72 0.05 -14.53
CA SER A 70 23.95 -0.51 -13.97
C SER A 70 23.79 -0.86 -12.48
N THR A 71 23.07 -0.02 -11.72
CA THR A 71 22.75 -0.29 -10.32
C THR A 71 21.81 -1.47 -10.15
N LEU A 72 21.00 -1.81 -11.17
CA LEU A 72 20.03 -2.91 -11.13
C LEU A 72 20.61 -4.25 -11.62
N GLN A 73 21.86 -4.30 -12.11
CA GLN A 73 22.42 -5.53 -12.65
C GLN A 73 22.46 -6.68 -11.64
N GLY A 74 22.13 -7.88 -12.13
CA GLY A 74 22.11 -9.10 -11.34
C GLY A 74 20.97 -9.20 -10.33
N ILE A 75 19.98 -8.30 -10.37
CA ILE A 75 18.74 -8.41 -9.61
C ILE A 75 17.71 -9.20 -10.45
N ASP A 76 16.99 -10.13 -9.81
CA ASP A 76 15.92 -10.87 -10.47
C ASP A 76 14.57 -10.14 -10.34
N ILE A 77 14.28 -9.63 -9.13
CA ILE A 77 13.00 -9.02 -8.79
C ILE A 77 13.24 -7.62 -8.21
N LEU A 78 12.56 -6.61 -8.75
CA LEU A 78 12.62 -5.25 -8.25
C LEU A 78 11.25 -4.82 -7.72
N ILE A 79 11.20 -4.39 -6.45
CA ILE A 79 9.98 -3.93 -5.78
C ILE A 79 10.12 -2.45 -5.46
N SER A 80 9.11 -1.68 -5.85
CA SER A 80 9.02 -0.25 -5.53
C SER A 80 7.94 -0.01 -4.48
N ALA A 81 8.35 0.41 -3.28
CA ALA A 81 7.47 0.92 -2.22
C ALA A 81 7.71 2.43 -2.01
N ILE A 82 7.82 3.17 -3.12
CA ILE A 82 8.09 4.61 -3.12
C ILE A 82 6.88 5.42 -2.63
N GLY A 83 7.13 6.56 -2.00
CA GLY A 83 6.06 7.46 -1.56
C GLY A 83 5.30 8.11 -2.74
N PRO A 84 4.06 8.58 -2.50
CA PRO A 84 3.19 9.12 -3.56
C PRO A 84 3.77 10.36 -4.26
N HIS A 85 4.57 11.18 -3.58
CA HIS A 85 5.20 12.37 -4.16
C HIS A 85 6.21 12.07 -5.28
N ASP A 86 6.83 10.88 -5.23
CA ASP A 86 7.87 10.48 -6.19
C ASP A 86 7.32 9.45 -7.21
N LEU A 87 6.00 9.22 -7.26
CA LEU A 87 5.38 8.14 -8.02
C LEU A 87 5.74 8.15 -9.51
N LEU A 88 5.75 9.33 -10.14
CA LEU A 88 6.07 9.49 -11.56
C LEU A 88 7.55 9.27 -11.87
N GLN A 89 8.45 9.37 -10.88
CA GLN A 89 9.87 9.06 -11.05
C GLN A 89 10.09 7.57 -11.32
N GLN A 90 9.10 6.72 -11.07
CA GLN A 90 9.15 5.29 -11.43
C GLN A 90 9.27 5.07 -12.94
N LYS A 91 8.94 6.04 -13.82
CA LYS A 91 9.15 5.89 -15.27
C LYS A 91 10.62 5.58 -15.60
N THR A 92 11.55 6.33 -15.01
CA THR A 92 12.99 6.10 -15.17
C THR A 92 13.39 4.74 -14.60
N LEU A 93 12.83 4.37 -13.45
CA LEU A 93 13.09 3.07 -12.81
C LEU A 93 12.62 1.89 -13.67
N VAL A 94 11.45 2.00 -14.31
CA VAL A 94 10.87 0.98 -15.18
C VAL A 94 11.72 0.75 -16.42
N ARG A 95 12.19 1.82 -17.08
CA ARG A 95 13.08 1.71 -18.24
C ARG A 95 14.43 1.12 -17.86
N ALA A 96 15.02 1.58 -16.75
CA ALA A 96 16.26 1.02 -16.22
C ALA A 96 16.11 -0.47 -15.87
N ALA A 97 14.97 -0.87 -15.31
CA ALA A 97 14.65 -2.27 -14.99
C ALA A 97 14.60 -3.14 -16.25
N LYS A 98 13.95 -2.65 -17.33
CA LYS A 98 13.95 -3.33 -18.62
C LYS A 98 15.36 -3.48 -19.18
N SER A 99 16.13 -2.39 -19.20
CA SER A 99 17.52 -2.38 -19.68
C SER A 99 18.45 -3.29 -18.86
N ALA A 100 18.19 -3.45 -17.57
CA ALA A 100 18.96 -4.34 -16.69
C ALA A 100 18.54 -5.81 -16.74
N GLY A 101 17.45 -6.15 -17.44
CA GLY A 101 16.96 -7.52 -17.55
C GLY A 101 16.23 -8.04 -16.30
N ILE A 102 15.56 -7.15 -15.56
CA ILE A 102 14.72 -7.54 -14.41
C ILE A 102 13.65 -8.55 -14.87
N LYS A 103 13.52 -9.66 -14.13
CA LYS A 103 12.59 -10.76 -14.43
C LYS A 103 11.20 -10.56 -13.86
N ARG A 104 11.06 -9.68 -12.85
CA ARG A 104 9.76 -9.26 -12.33
C ARG A 104 9.85 -7.88 -11.66
N PHE A 105 9.02 -6.95 -12.10
CA PHE A 105 8.87 -5.63 -11.49
C PHE A 105 7.54 -5.53 -10.73
N VAL A 106 7.62 -5.16 -9.45
CA VAL A 106 6.44 -4.86 -8.62
C VAL A 106 6.38 -3.34 -8.43
N PRO A 107 5.53 -2.61 -9.19
CA PRO A 107 5.40 -1.17 -9.04
C PRO A 107 4.80 -0.80 -7.68
N CYS A 108 4.95 0.47 -7.28
CA CYS A 108 4.24 1.01 -6.13
C CYS A 108 2.73 1.11 -6.45
N ALA A 109 2.00 0.04 -6.13
CA ALA A 109 0.56 -0.09 -6.19
C ALA A 109 -0.03 0.09 -4.79
N PHE A 110 -0.09 -0.99 -3.99
CA PHE A 110 -0.37 -1.03 -2.55
C PHE A 110 -1.49 -0.09 -2.11
N ILE A 111 -2.58 -0.08 -2.88
CA ILE A 111 -3.76 0.79 -2.73
C ILE A 111 -5.02 -0.07 -2.67
N THR A 112 -6.18 0.57 -2.48
CA THR A 112 -7.49 -0.01 -2.70
C THR A 112 -7.72 -0.39 -4.15
N ILE A 113 -8.63 -1.32 -4.37
CA ILE A 113 -9.12 -1.62 -5.72
C ILE A 113 -9.92 -0.43 -6.21
N ALA A 114 -9.63 0.00 -7.45
CA ALA A 114 -10.27 1.12 -8.12
C ALA A 114 -10.20 0.91 -9.64
N PRO A 115 -11.12 1.52 -10.41
CA PRO A 115 -11.00 1.53 -11.87
C PRO A 115 -9.68 2.18 -12.31
N PRO A 116 -9.13 1.78 -13.46
CA PRO A 116 -7.83 2.24 -13.92
C PRO A 116 -7.79 3.73 -14.33
N GLN A 117 -8.94 4.40 -14.45
CA GLN A 117 -8.96 5.82 -14.80
C GLN A 117 -10.21 6.54 -14.31
N GLY A 118 -10.06 7.83 -13.96
CA GLY A 118 -11.15 8.80 -13.88
C GLY A 118 -11.93 8.81 -12.57
N THR A 119 -11.55 7.98 -11.60
CA THR A 119 -12.17 7.96 -10.26
C THR A 119 -11.21 8.44 -9.18
N MET A 120 -9.93 8.04 -9.26
CA MET A 120 -8.93 8.39 -8.26
C MET A 120 -7.68 8.89 -8.95
N LEU A 121 -7.30 10.15 -8.72
CA LEU A 121 -6.09 10.75 -9.27
C LEU A 121 -4.85 9.91 -8.93
N LEU A 122 -4.76 9.40 -7.69
CA LEU A 122 -3.65 8.54 -7.27
C LEU A 122 -3.60 7.22 -8.07
N ARG A 123 -4.76 6.66 -8.43
CA ARG A 123 -4.84 5.45 -9.26
C ARG A 123 -4.43 5.77 -10.70
N ASP A 124 -4.96 6.86 -11.26
CA ASP A 124 -4.64 7.31 -12.62
C ASP A 124 -3.11 7.50 -12.79
N GLU A 125 -2.45 8.13 -11.81
CA GLU A 125 -1.00 8.32 -11.83
C GLU A 125 -0.21 7.01 -11.71
N LYS A 126 -0.75 6.00 -10.99
CA LYS A 126 -0.17 4.65 -10.92
C LYS A 126 -0.32 3.92 -12.24
N GLU A 127 -1.46 4.04 -12.90
CA GLU A 127 -1.75 3.40 -14.19
C GLU A 127 -0.87 3.95 -15.33
N ILE A 128 -0.42 5.20 -15.24
CA ILE A 128 0.65 5.72 -16.12
C ILE A 128 1.91 4.85 -16.03
N ILE A 129 2.30 4.40 -14.83
CA ILE A 129 3.47 3.53 -14.63
C ILE A 129 3.18 2.11 -15.14
N TYR A 130 1.97 1.59 -14.89
CA TYR A 130 1.59 0.25 -15.34
C TYR A 130 1.58 0.15 -16.86
N ASN A 131 1.13 1.20 -17.54
CA ASN A 131 1.14 1.27 -18.99
C ASN A 131 2.56 1.37 -19.56
N GLU A 132 3.49 2.06 -18.90
CA GLU A 132 4.91 2.07 -19.29
C GLU A 132 5.55 0.67 -19.13
N ILE A 133 5.24 -0.05 -18.05
CA ILE A 133 5.70 -1.43 -17.84
C ILE A 133 5.24 -2.33 -18.98
N LYS A 134 3.95 -2.24 -19.33
CA LYS A 134 3.34 -3.03 -20.40
C LYS A 134 3.91 -2.66 -21.78
N SER A 135 4.11 -1.38 -22.07
CA SER A 135 4.64 -0.91 -23.37
C SER A 135 6.09 -1.36 -23.61
N LEU A 136 6.87 -1.53 -22.53
CA LEU A 136 8.23 -2.04 -22.59
C LEU A 136 8.33 -3.57 -22.50
N GLU A 137 7.19 -4.28 -22.38
CA GLU A 137 7.16 -5.73 -22.16
C GLU A 137 8.05 -6.16 -20.99
N LEU A 138 8.01 -5.40 -19.88
CA LEU A 138 8.70 -5.74 -18.65
C LEU A 138 7.79 -6.66 -17.82
N PRO A 139 8.25 -7.87 -17.42
CA PRO A 139 7.38 -8.75 -16.64
C PRO A 139 7.07 -8.14 -15.28
N TYR A 140 5.83 -8.27 -14.81
CA TYR A 140 5.35 -7.49 -13.67
C TYR A 140 4.36 -8.22 -12.78
N THR A 141 4.12 -7.69 -11.58
CA THR A 141 2.94 -8.02 -10.78
C THR A 141 2.46 -6.77 -10.07
N VAL A 142 1.20 -6.37 -10.30
CA VAL A 142 0.56 -5.27 -9.55
C VAL A 142 -0.10 -5.86 -8.31
N VAL A 143 0.19 -5.30 -7.13
CA VAL A 143 -0.37 -5.78 -5.86
C VAL A 143 -1.16 -4.67 -5.17
N ASP A 144 -2.48 -4.85 -5.11
CA ASP A 144 -3.38 -3.99 -4.35
C ASP A 144 -3.70 -4.66 -3.00
N VAL A 145 -3.82 -3.85 -1.95
CA VAL A 145 -3.86 -4.34 -0.56
C VAL A 145 -5.11 -3.91 0.19
N GLY A 146 -6.02 -3.23 -0.50
CA GLY A 146 -7.17 -2.62 0.15
C GLY A 146 -6.75 -1.43 1.01
N PHE A 147 -7.47 -1.25 2.11
CA PHE A 147 -7.20 -0.22 3.12
C PHE A 147 -6.54 -0.85 4.35
N TRP A 148 -5.88 -0.06 5.19
CA TRP A 148 -5.15 -0.62 6.34
C TRP A 148 -5.98 -0.66 7.61
N HIS A 149 -5.83 -1.72 8.40
CA HIS A 149 -6.41 -1.79 9.75
C HIS A 149 -6.00 -0.58 10.60
N GLN A 150 -4.74 -0.17 10.50
CA GLN A 150 -4.13 0.93 11.25
C GLN A 150 -4.75 2.32 11.02
N ILE A 151 -5.55 2.48 9.97
CA ILE A 151 -6.24 3.75 9.66
C ILE A 151 -7.75 3.56 9.50
N SER A 152 -8.29 2.43 9.99
CA SER A 152 -9.71 2.07 9.88
C SER A 152 -10.49 2.18 11.19
N PHE A 153 -9.83 2.31 12.35
CA PHE A 153 -10.50 2.36 13.65
C PHE A 153 -10.64 3.80 14.19
N PRO A 154 -11.70 4.09 14.96
CA PRO A 154 -11.91 5.41 15.54
C PRO A 154 -11.11 5.64 16.82
N CYS A 155 -10.99 6.89 17.24
CA CYS A 155 -10.61 7.21 18.62
C CYS A 155 -11.72 6.76 19.59
N LEU A 156 -11.34 6.42 20.82
CA LEU A 156 -12.27 6.06 21.89
C LEU A 156 -12.50 7.26 22.84
N PRO A 157 -13.66 7.37 23.52
CA PRO A 157 -13.90 8.43 24.51
C PRO A 157 -12.83 8.53 25.61
N SER A 158 -12.27 7.40 26.04
CA SER A 158 -11.16 7.36 27.01
C SER A 158 -9.82 7.85 26.46
N GLY A 159 -9.67 7.98 25.14
CA GLY A 159 -8.42 8.30 24.46
C GLY A 159 -7.36 7.19 24.51
N ARG A 160 -7.66 6.01 25.06
CA ARG A 160 -6.66 4.97 25.33
C ARG A 160 -6.03 4.33 24.09
N VAL A 161 -6.60 4.57 22.90
CA VAL A 161 -6.08 4.09 21.61
C VAL A 161 -5.49 5.21 20.73
N ASP A 162 -5.54 6.46 21.18
CA ASP A 162 -5.14 7.63 20.39
C ASP A 162 -3.65 7.59 20.03
N TYR A 163 -2.84 6.94 20.87
CA TYR A 163 -1.41 6.73 20.62
C TYR A 163 -1.12 5.98 19.31
N ALA A 164 -2.06 5.13 18.86
CA ALA A 164 -1.95 4.35 17.64
C ALA A 164 -2.73 4.93 16.46
N ALA A 165 -3.75 5.76 16.71
CA ALA A 165 -4.57 6.38 15.67
C ALA A 165 -3.75 7.41 14.87
N LEU A 166 -3.91 7.43 13.54
CA LEU A 166 -3.25 8.43 12.67
C LEU A 166 -3.97 9.77 12.71
N VAL A 167 -5.30 9.74 12.59
CA VAL A 167 -6.19 10.89 12.67
C VAL A 167 -7.43 10.48 13.47
N PRO A 168 -8.01 11.39 14.27
CA PRO A 168 -9.33 11.16 14.84
C PRO A 168 -10.34 10.99 13.70
N ASN A 169 -11.02 9.85 13.65
CA ASN A 169 -12.09 9.61 12.70
C ASN A 169 -13.22 8.86 13.39
N THR A 170 -14.39 9.50 13.47
CA THR A 170 -15.62 8.88 13.97
C THR A 170 -16.75 9.00 12.94
N THR A 171 -16.40 9.29 11.69
CA THR A 171 -17.33 9.50 10.60
C THR A 171 -17.74 8.17 9.98
N ILE A 172 -19.04 7.99 9.83
CA ILE A 172 -19.68 6.96 9.04
C ILE A 172 -20.16 7.58 7.73
N HIS A 173 -19.78 6.96 6.62
CA HIS A 173 -20.05 7.45 5.28
C HIS A 173 -21.29 6.75 4.69
N GLY A 174 -22.26 7.54 4.24
CA GLY A 174 -23.55 7.02 3.80
C GLY A 174 -24.28 6.30 4.94
N ASP A 175 -24.67 5.04 4.70
CA ASP A 175 -25.29 4.19 5.72
C ASP A 175 -24.29 3.35 6.54
N GLY A 176 -22.99 3.44 6.21
CA GLY A 176 -21.92 2.68 6.85
C GLY A 176 -21.85 1.20 6.49
N ASN A 177 -22.65 0.70 5.54
CA ASN A 177 -22.76 -0.72 5.19
C ASN A 177 -22.00 -1.11 3.92
N ALA A 178 -21.22 -0.22 3.32
CA ALA A 178 -20.38 -0.53 2.18
C ALA A 178 -19.19 -1.42 2.60
N PRO A 179 -19.10 -2.69 2.13
CA PRO A 179 -17.99 -3.56 2.51
C PRO A 179 -16.69 -3.08 1.89
N ASN A 180 -15.59 -3.28 2.62
CA ASN A 180 -14.26 -2.82 2.23
C ASN A 180 -13.22 -3.90 2.48
N ILE A 181 -12.36 -4.14 1.49
CA ILE A 181 -11.15 -4.94 1.67
C ILE A 181 -10.19 -4.20 2.61
N LEU A 182 -9.81 -4.88 3.70
CA LEU A 182 -8.87 -4.41 4.69
C LEU A 182 -7.71 -5.39 4.88
N THR A 183 -6.52 -4.87 5.14
CA THR A 183 -5.31 -5.67 5.40
C THR A 183 -4.49 -5.02 6.52
N ASP A 184 -4.00 -5.81 7.48
CA ASP A 184 -3.01 -5.32 8.42
C ASP A 184 -1.70 -4.99 7.68
N ILE A 185 -1.09 -3.82 7.92
CA ILE A 185 0.17 -3.44 7.26
C ILE A 185 1.23 -4.54 7.36
N ARG A 186 1.32 -5.27 8.47
CA ARG A 186 2.30 -6.36 8.69
C ARG A 186 2.12 -7.54 7.73
N ASP A 187 0.91 -7.74 7.22
CA ASP A 187 0.64 -8.83 6.28
C ASP A 187 0.96 -8.48 4.84
N ILE A 188 1.08 -7.20 4.50
CA ILE A 188 1.43 -6.77 3.13
C ILE A 188 2.73 -7.44 2.69
N GLY A 189 3.78 -7.40 3.51
CA GLY A 189 5.04 -8.06 3.19
C GLY A 189 4.96 -9.57 3.13
N ARG A 190 4.19 -10.19 4.04
CA ARG A 190 3.97 -11.65 4.06
C ARG A 190 3.27 -12.10 2.77
N PHE A 191 2.27 -11.36 2.29
CA PHE A 191 1.62 -11.62 1.01
C PHE A 191 2.56 -11.38 -0.16
N VAL A 192 3.27 -10.24 -0.20
CA VAL A 192 4.21 -9.91 -1.27
C VAL A 192 5.28 -10.99 -1.43
N ALA A 193 5.82 -11.50 -0.34
CA ALA A 193 6.82 -12.58 -0.37
C ALA A 193 6.29 -13.87 -1.04
N ARG A 194 5.01 -14.21 -0.84
CA ARG A 194 4.35 -15.36 -1.49
C ARG A 194 4.07 -15.04 -2.96
N ILE A 195 3.53 -13.85 -3.25
CA ILE A 195 3.18 -13.38 -4.58
C ILE A 195 4.39 -13.39 -5.51
N ILE A 196 5.51 -12.78 -5.13
CA ILE A 196 6.67 -12.71 -6.03
C ILE A 196 7.39 -14.06 -6.19
N ALA A 197 7.05 -15.08 -5.40
CA ALA A 197 7.58 -16.43 -5.57
C ALA A 197 6.73 -17.29 -6.51
N ASP A 198 5.52 -16.83 -6.83
CA ASP A 198 4.51 -17.61 -7.53
C ASP A 198 4.42 -17.19 -9.01
N ASP A 199 4.78 -18.09 -9.91
CA ASP A 199 4.71 -17.82 -11.35
C ASP A 199 3.28 -17.60 -11.85
N ARG A 200 2.25 -18.05 -11.10
CA ARG A 200 0.84 -17.77 -11.43
C ARG A 200 0.52 -16.28 -11.40
N THR A 201 1.30 -15.47 -10.66
CA THR A 201 1.06 -14.02 -10.53
C THR A 201 1.89 -13.18 -11.50
N LEU A 202 2.72 -13.81 -12.36
CA LEU A 202 3.48 -13.09 -13.38
C LEU A 202 2.55 -12.48 -14.45
N ASN A 203 2.73 -11.20 -14.71
CA ASN A 203 1.91 -10.35 -15.58
C ASN A 203 0.44 -10.28 -15.14
N LYS A 204 0.20 -10.28 -13.82
CA LYS A 204 -1.14 -10.22 -13.21
C LYS A 204 -1.28 -9.07 -12.24
N TYR A 205 -2.54 -8.74 -12.01
CA TYR A 205 -2.98 -7.95 -10.87
C TYR A 205 -3.40 -8.95 -9.77
N VAL A 206 -2.95 -8.73 -8.55
CA VAL A 206 -3.29 -9.53 -7.38
C VAL A 206 -3.82 -8.61 -6.31
N TYR A 207 -4.91 -8.99 -5.65
CA TYR A 207 -5.35 -8.30 -4.45
C TYR A 207 -5.16 -9.18 -3.22
N THR A 208 -4.89 -8.52 -2.09
CA THR A 208 -4.72 -9.15 -0.79
C THR A 208 -5.79 -8.63 0.16
N TRP A 209 -6.17 -9.46 1.13
CA TRP A 209 -7.15 -9.09 2.15
C TRP A 209 -6.97 -9.92 3.42
N GLY A 210 -7.11 -9.25 4.56
CA GLY A 210 -7.25 -9.84 5.89
C GLY A 210 -8.72 -9.98 6.29
N ASP A 211 -9.47 -8.90 6.12
CA ASP A 211 -10.90 -8.85 6.38
C ASP A 211 -11.65 -8.10 5.26
N ILE A 212 -12.96 -8.35 5.19
CA ILE A 212 -13.88 -7.56 4.40
C ILE A 212 -14.95 -7.06 5.37
N LEU A 213 -14.85 -5.79 5.76
CA LEU A 213 -15.71 -5.22 6.79
C LEU A 213 -16.33 -3.91 6.29
N THR A 214 -17.51 -3.63 6.80
CA THR A 214 -18.19 -2.33 6.73
C THR A 214 -17.73 -1.43 7.88
N GLU A 215 -18.04 -0.13 7.82
CA GLU A 215 -17.71 0.78 8.91
C GLU A 215 -18.55 0.47 10.17
N ASN A 216 -19.80 0.04 9.99
CA ASN A 216 -20.65 -0.41 11.09
C ASN A 216 -20.07 -1.66 11.79
N GLU A 217 -19.62 -2.66 11.05
CA GLU A 217 -18.98 -3.86 11.63
C GLU A 217 -17.66 -3.52 12.34
N ILE A 218 -16.86 -2.61 11.78
CA ILE A 218 -15.65 -2.10 12.45
C ILE A 218 -16.00 -1.46 13.79
N LEU A 219 -17.01 -0.57 13.81
CA LEU A 219 -17.46 0.07 15.04
C LEU A 219 -18.00 -0.95 16.05
N GLU A 220 -18.77 -1.94 15.61
CA GLU A 220 -19.27 -3.00 16.49
C GLU A 220 -18.12 -3.78 17.15
N ILE A 221 -17.10 -4.17 16.38
CA ILE A 221 -15.90 -4.83 16.93
C ILE A 221 -15.18 -3.92 17.93
N VAL A 222 -15.05 -2.64 17.61
CA VAL A 222 -14.39 -1.65 18.46
C VAL A 222 -15.15 -1.46 19.77
N GLU A 223 -16.46 -1.25 19.72
CA GLU A 223 -17.31 -1.06 20.91
C GLU A 223 -17.35 -2.33 21.77
N GLU A 224 -17.43 -3.51 21.15
CA GLU A 224 -17.44 -4.79 21.86
C GLU A 224 -16.13 -5.06 22.59
N LEU A 225 -14.99 -4.93 21.89
CA LEU A 225 -13.68 -5.17 22.49
C LEU A 225 -13.31 -4.10 23.51
N SER A 226 -13.74 -2.85 23.27
CA SER A 226 -13.38 -1.76 24.16
C SER A 226 -14.27 -1.65 25.39
N GLY A 227 -15.54 -2.04 25.29
CA GLY A 227 -16.58 -1.73 26.27
C GLY A 227 -17.02 -0.26 26.25
N GLU A 228 -16.57 0.54 25.27
CA GLU A 228 -16.88 1.95 25.12
C GLU A 228 -17.84 2.18 23.95
N LYS A 229 -18.71 3.19 24.05
CA LYS A 229 -19.55 3.62 22.93
C LYS A 229 -18.89 4.77 22.20
N VAL A 230 -18.79 4.66 20.88
CA VAL A 230 -18.19 5.69 20.02
C VAL A 230 -19.29 6.60 19.51
N GLU A 231 -19.13 7.92 19.70
CA GLU A 231 -20.02 8.90 19.10
C GLU A 231 -19.81 8.92 17.58
N ARG A 232 -20.91 8.83 16.82
CA ARG A 232 -20.87 8.69 15.35
C ARG A 232 -21.27 10.00 14.71
N GLN A 233 -20.45 10.44 13.75
CA GLN A 233 -20.83 11.50 12.84
C GLN A 233 -21.20 10.86 11.51
N TYR A 234 -22.28 11.30 10.87
CA TYR A 234 -22.70 10.77 9.59
C TYR A 234 -22.40 11.80 8.50
N GLU A 235 -21.84 11.31 7.40
CA GLU A 235 -21.65 12.10 6.19
C GLU A 235 -22.50 11.50 5.07
N THR A 236 -23.38 12.30 4.47
CA THR A 236 -24.26 11.80 3.40
C THR A 236 -23.52 11.61 2.09
N ILE A 237 -24.09 10.85 1.15
CA ILE A 237 -23.51 10.66 -0.18
C ILE A 237 -23.34 12.01 -0.90
N GLU A 238 -24.32 12.89 -0.78
CA GLU A 238 -24.29 14.23 -1.38
C GLU A 238 -23.16 15.09 -0.78
N GLU A 239 -22.89 14.97 0.52
CA GLU A 239 -21.79 15.67 1.17
C GLU A 239 -20.43 15.14 0.69
N ILE A 240 -20.28 13.82 0.53
CA ILE A 240 -19.08 13.19 -0.03
C ILE A 240 -18.83 13.68 -1.46
N GLU A 241 -19.86 13.64 -2.31
CA GLU A 241 -19.78 14.08 -3.71
C GLU A 241 -19.38 15.55 -3.80
N LYS A 242 -20.03 16.41 -3.01
CA LYS A 242 -19.69 17.83 -2.95
C LYS A 242 -18.25 18.07 -2.48
N LYS A 243 -17.78 17.39 -1.43
CA LYS A 243 -16.39 17.51 -0.97
C LYS A 243 -15.39 17.06 -2.03
N MET A 244 -15.72 16.02 -2.79
CA MET A 244 -14.89 15.58 -3.92
C MET A 244 -14.82 16.67 -5.00
N GLU A 245 -15.94 17.27 -5.40
CA GLU A 245 -15.99 18.36 -6.38
C GLU A 245 -15.23 19.61 -5.91
N ASP A 246 -15.42 20.01 -4.65
CA ASP A 246 -14.77 21.18 -4.05
C ASP A 246 -13.25 20.99 -3.97
N THR A 247 -12.78 19.82 -3.53
CA THR A 247 -11.35 19.51 -3.46
C THR A 247 -10.71 19.42 -4.84
N GLN A 248 -11.39 18.80 -5.82
CA GLN A 248 -10.93 18.74 -7.20
C GLN A 248 -10.84 20.14 -7.84
N SER A 249 -11.84 20.98 -7.61
CA SER A 249 -11.86 22.37 -8.09
C SER A 249 -10.71 23.18 -7.47
N SER A 250 -10.52 23.08 -6.16
CA SER A 250 -9.42 23.73 -5.46
C SER A 250 -8.03 23.31 -5.96
N LEU A 251 -7.85 22.02 -6.26
CA LEU A 251 -6.61 21.49 -6.84
C LEU A 251 -6.40 21.99 -8.27
N SER A 252 -7.46 22.11 -9.08
CA SER A 252 -7.33 22.60 -10.47
C SER A 252 -6.80 24.04 -10.56
N LEU A 253 -7.03 24.86 -9.53
CA LEU A 253 -6.50 26.22 -9.41
C LEU A 253 -5.01 26.25 -9.04
N ASP A 254 -4.51 25.22 -8.35
CA ASP A 254 -3.09 25.07 -8.02
C ASP A 254 -2.67 23.59 -8.02
N PRO A 255 -2.41 23.00 -9.20
CA PRO A 255 -2.17 21.56 -9.34
C PRO A 255 -0.88 21.06 -8.66
N ALA A 256 0.02 21.98 -8.30
CA ALA A 256 1.31 21.66 -7.69
C ALA A 256 1.26 21.63 -6.15
N ASP A 257 0.19 22.13 -5.53
CA ASP A 257 0.04 22.18 -4.07
C ASP A 257 -0.05 20.76 -3.46
N PRO A 258 0.95 20.33 -2.67
CA PRO A 258 0.96 18.99 -2.09
C PRO A 258 -0.18 18.73 -1.10
N ALA A 259 -0.63 19.75 -0.36
CA ALA A 259 -1.69 19.61 0.63
C ALA A 259 -3.05 19.42 -0.06
N LYS A 260 -3.33 20.21 -1.11
CA LYS A 260 -4.55 20.04 -1.91
C LYS A 260 -4.61 18.68 -2.60
N ARG A 261 -3.46 18.19 -3.08
CA ARG A 261 -3.37 16.83 -3.66
C ARG A 261 -3.71 15.75 -2.65
N ILE A 262 -3.19 15.85 -1.42
CA ILE A 262 -3.52 14.90 -0.35
C ILE A 262 -5.02 14.94 -0.04
N LEU A 263 -5.64 16.13 0.03
CA LEU A 263 -7.08 16.25 0.25
C LEU A 263 -7.89 15.59 -0.86
N VAL A 264 -7.53 15.80 -2.12
CA VAL A 264 -8.16 15.10 -3.26
C VAL A 264 -8.01 13.58 -3.15
N TYR A 265 -6.83 13.08 -2.76
CA TYR A 265 -6.66 11.65 -2.54
C TYR A 265 -7.60 11.13 -1.45
N VAL A 266 -7.67 11.81 -0.30
CA VAL A 266 -8.53 11.40 0.81
C VAL A 266 -10.01 11.39 0.41
N THR A 267 -10.52 12.46 -0.23
CA THR A 267 -11.92 12.52 -0.65
C THR A 267 -12.25 11.48 -1.72
N GLN A 268 -11.34 11.24 -2.67
CA GLN A 268 -11.53 10.20 -3.68
C GLN A 268 -11.46 8.78 -3.12
N TYR A 269 -10.64 8.52 -2.09
CA TYR A 269 -10.68 7.25 -1.35
C TYR A 269 -12.05 7.04 -0.70
N ILE A 270 -12.58 8.04 -0.01
CA ILE A 270 -13.91 7.99 0.62
C ILE A 270 -14.98 7.72 -0.44
N TYR A 271 -15.01 8.49 -1.52
CA TYR A 271 -15.96 8.31 -2.61
C TYR A 271 -15.87 6.92 -3.26
N SER A 272 -14.67 6.46 -3.58
CA SER A 272 -14.44 5.14 -4.19
C SER A 272 -14.86 3.99 -3.27
N LYS A 273 -14.56 4.07 -1.97
CA LYS A 273 -14.89 3.02 -0.98
C LYS A 273 -16.37 2.96 -0.64
N TYR A 274 -17.02 4.10 -0.45
CA TYR A 274 -18.33 4.15 0.21
C TYR A 274 -19.48 4.51 -0.72
N VAL A 275 -19.23 5.31 -1.77
CA VAL A 275 -20.27 5.65 -2.76
C VAL A 275 -20.23 4.66 -3.92
N ARG A 276 -19.07 4.50 -4.55
CA ARG A 276 -18.90 3.59 -5.70
C ARG A 276 -18.71 2.13 -5.31
N GLN A 277 -18.22 1.89 -4.10
CA GLN A 277 -17.97 0.56 -3.57
C GLN A 277 -16.95 -0.25 -4.39
N ASP A 278 -15.90 0.42 -4.90
CA ASP A 278 -14.90 -0.20 -5.75
C ASP A 278 -13.98 -1.17 -4.97
N ASN A 279 -13.72 -0.92 -3.69
CA ASN A 279 -12.76 -1.66 -2.88
C ASN A 279 -13.32 -2.99 -2.33
N GLN A 280 -13.80 -3.87 -3.21
CA GLN A 280 -14.47 -5.13 -2.86
C GLN A 280 -14.04 -6.31 -3.73
N PRO A 281 -14.10 -7.56 -3.20
CA PRO A 281 -13.75 -8.76 -3.98
C PRO A 281 -14.53 -8.90 -5.28
N ARG A 282 -15.83 -8.56 -5.27
CA ARG A 282 -16.68 -8.61 -6.46
C ARG A 282 -16.13 -7.73 -7.59
N TYR A 283 -15.67 -6.53 -7.26
CA TYR A 283 -15.13 -5.60 -8.25
C TYR A 283 -13.71 -5.98 -8.67
N ALA A 284 -12.87 -6.44 -7.74
CA ALA A 284 -11.55 -7.00 -8.06
C ALA A 284 -11.66 -8.17 -9.04
N LYS A 285 -12.61 -9.08 -8.82
CA LYS A 285 -12.93 -10.19 -9.73
C LYS A 285 -13.40 -9.70 -11.09
N TYR A 286 -14.27 -8.69 -11.14
CA TYR A 286 -14.72 -8.08 -12.39
C TYR A 286 -13.55 -7.50 -13.20
N LEU A 287 -12.58 -6.86 -12.53
CA LEU A 287 -11.37 -6.33 -13.15
C LEU A 287 -10.30 -7.40 -13.46
N GLY A 288 -10.56 -8.68 -13.14
CA GLY A 288 -9.67 -9.80 -13.46
C GLY A 288 -8.48 -9.96 -12.53
N TYR A 289 -8.56 -9.46 -11.30
CA TYR A 289 -7.51 -9.67 -10.30
C TYR A 289 -7.52 -11.13 -9.84
N LEU A 290 -6.34 -11.63 -9.47
CA LEU A 290 -6.22 -12.86 -8.69
C LEU A 290 -6.43 -12.56 -7.21
N ASP A 291 -7.18 -13.43 -6.52
CA ASP A 291 -7.34 -13.36 -5.06
C ASP A 291 -6.17 -14.08 -4.38
N ALA A 292 -5.37 -13.35 -3.60
CA ALA A 292 -4.25 -13.94 -2.87
C ALA A 292 -4.67 -15.01 -1.85
N ARG A 293 -5.87 -14.92 -1.28
CA ARG A 293 -6.39 -15.91 -0.32
C ARG A 293 -6.88 -17.18 -1.02
N GLU A 294 -7.32 -17.09 -2.27
CA GLU A 294 -7.56 -18.29 -3.10
C GLU A 294 -6.24 -18.94 -3.56
N LEU A 295 -5.23 -18.13 -3.89
CA LEU A 295 -3.90 -18.63 -4.28
C LEU A 295 -3.16 -19.30 -3.11
N TYR A 296 -3.34 -18.80 -1.89
CA TYR A 296 -2.65 -19.20 -0.66
C TYR A 296 -3.66 -19.50 0.48
N PRO A 297 -4.43 -20.59 0.40
CA PRO A 297 -5.46 -20.90 1.38
C PRO A 297 -4.89 -21.19 2.78
N ASP A 298 -3.59 -21.51 2.89
CA ASP A 298 -2.86 -21.69 4.15
C ASP A 298 -2.46 -20.37 4.82
N PHE A 299 -2.49 -19.25 4.09
CA PHE A 299 -2.08 -17.96 4.64
C PHE A 299 -3.08 -17.51 5.71
N LYS A 300 -2.61 -17.21 6.92
CA LYS A 300 -3.45 -16.66 7.99
C LYS A 300 -3.13 -15.18 8.18
N PRO A 301 -3.98 -14.26 7.69
CA PRO A 301 -3.82 -12.84 7.96
C PRO A 301 -4.21 -12.52 9.41
N ILE A 302 -3.67 -11.43 9.93
CA ILE A 302 -4.07 -10.81 11.18
C ILE A 302 -5.42 -10.17 10.93
N SER A 303 -6.44 -10.65 11.65
CA SER A 303 -7.78 -10.08 11.57
C SER A 303 -7.81 -8.68 12.20
N PHE A 304 -8.76 -7.85 11.79
CA PHE A 304 -8.99 -6.53 12.37
C PHE A 304 -9.23 -6.63 13.89
N ARG A 305 -9.90 -7.69 14.33
CA ARG A 305 -10.19 -7.96 15.74
C ARG A 305 -8.94 -8.29 16.55
N GLU A 306 -8.04 -9.12 16.01
CA GLU A 306 -6.72 -9.38 16.62
C GLU A 306 -5.88 -8.11 16.68
N PHE A 307 -5.81 -7.38 15.56
CA PHE A 307 -5.13 -6.09 15.49
C PHE A 307 -5.66 -5.10 16.56
N PHE A 308 -6.98 -4.92 16.65
CA PHE A 308 -7.55 -3.93 17.57
C PHE A 308 -7.37 -4.36 19.04
N THR A 309 -7.37 -5.66 19.32
CA THR A 309 -6.99 -6.18 20.65
C THR A 309 -5.57 -5.77 21.03
N GLU A 310 -4.60 -5.88 20.10
CA GLU A 310 -3.24 -5.41 20.37
C GLU A 310 -3.15 -3.90 20.59
N VAL A 311 -3.99 -3.11 19.89
CA VAL A 311 -4.09 -1.67 20.11
C VAL A 311 -4.63 -1.36 21.52
N LEU A 312 -5.64 -2.10 21.99
CA LEU A 312 -6.14 -1.97 23.36
C LEU A 312 -5.09 -2.35 24.42
N ASP A 313 -4.22 -3.32 24.11
CA ASP A 313 -3.13 -3.75 24.98
C ASP A 313 -1.91 -2.80 25.01
N GLY A 314 -1.96 -1.65 24.32
CA GLY A 314 -0.81 -0.74 24.24
C GLY A 314 0.29 -1.17 23.27
N ARG A 315 0.03 -2.18 22.41
CA ARG A 315 1.00 -2.74 21.45
C ARG A 315 0.80 -2.25 20.01
N GLY A 316 -0.16 -1.35 19.79
CA GLY A 316 -0.40 -0.70 18.51
C GLY A 316 0.79 0.15 18.05
N LYS A 317 0.86 0.40 16.74
CA LYS A 317 1.84 1.32 16.15
C LYS A 317 1.14 2.29 15.23
N ARG A 318 1.36 3.59 15.46
CA ARG A 318 0.87 4.63 14.55
C ARG A 318 1.61 4.54 13.23
N PRO A 319 0.91 4.40 12.08
CA PRO A 319 1.56 4.42 10.79
C PRO A 319 2.21 5.79 10.56
N TYR A 320 3.36 5.81 9.88
CA TYR A 320 4.15 7.03 9.65
C TYR A 320 4.69 7.72 10.91
N GLY A 321 4.54 7.14 12.10
CA GLY A 321 5.25 7.58 13.30
C GLY A 321 6.74 7.26 13.19
N HIS A 322 7.59 8.27 13.38
CA HIS A 322 9.04 8.13 13.41
C HIS A 322 9.57 7.87 14.81
#